data_AF-A0A0H5R5C2-F1
#
_entry.id   AF-A0A0H5R5C2-F1
#
_cell.length_a   1.000
_cell.length_b   1.000
_cell.length_c   1.000
_cell.angle_alpha   90.00
_cell.angle_beta   90.00
_cell.angle_gamma   90.00
#
_symmetry.space_group_name_H-M   'P 1'
#
loop_
_entity.id
_entity.type
_entity.pdbx_description
1 polymer ?
#
loop_
_entity_poly.entity_id
_entity_poly.type
_entity_poly.pdbx_seq_one_letter_code
_entity_poly.pdbx_strand_id
1 'polypeptide(L)'
;MATLMLASGGVALGMAWAIGAQDVSNALGTAVGSKAVTVQQAIMIGAVCEFAGALVGGDVAQTISKGILDPKLTGSLEIYSQIMFCTLAGAFIWLAIATAYALPVSTSHSLIGSLVGLGLVLCPQALNVSALSKVILSWVISPAAGAIISFFVFYIINKFILKNARPLRAAQNLIPYFFGFTLSVLTAFSTLAGPVDFRLSRSFVVFTFFSACFYLSSGF
;
A
#
# COMPACT_ATOMS: atom_id res chain seq x y z
N MET A 1 26.62 11.50 13.84
CA MET A 1 25.20 11.14 14.12
C MET A 1 24.20 12.19 13.65
N ALA A 2 24.24 13.44 14.14
CA ALA A 2 23.21 14.46 13.84
C ALA A 2 23.07 14.81 12.35
N THR A 3 24.19 14.99 11.63
CA THR A 3 24.18 15.27 10.18
C THR A 3 23.54 14.14 9.37
N LEU A 4 23.84 12.88 9.72
CA LEU A 4 23.25 11.72 9.06
C LEU A 4 21.75 11.64 9.33
N MET A 5 21.30 11.93 10.56
CA MET A 5 19.86 11.96 10.86
C MET A 5 19.11 13.04 10.07
N LEU A 6 19.68 14.25 9.97
CA LEU A 6 19.09 15.34 9.19
C LEU A 6 19.05 15.00 7.70
N ALA A 7 20.15 14.45 7.16
CA ALA A 7 20.21 14.01 5.77
C ALA A 7 19.19 12.88 5.49
N SER A 8 19.10 11.89 6.38
CA SER A 8 18.09 10.82 6.30
C SER A 8 16.67 11.36 6.33
N GLY A 9 16.38 12.38 7.15
CA GLY A 9 15.08 13.03 7.18
C GLY A 9 14.73 13.67 5.82
N GLY A 10 15.68 14.38 5.21
CA GLY A 10 15.49 14.96 3.88
C GLY A 10 15.24 13.92 2.79
N VAL A 11 16.02 12.83 2.78
CA VAL A 11 15.85 11.74 1.83
C VAL A 11 14.54 10.99 2.07
N ALA A 12 14.14 10.78 3.32
CA ALA A 12 12.87 10.14 3.67
C ALA A 12 11.67 10.97 3.18
N LEU A 13 11.73 12.30 3.29
CA LEU A 13 10.70 13.19 2.72
C LEU A 13 10.65 13.09 1.20
N GLY A 14 11.81 13.07 0.53
CA GLY A 14 11.89 12.85 -0.92
C GLY A 14 11.30 11.50 -1.34
N MET A 15 11.62 10.45 -0.61
CA MET A 15 11.07 9.11 -0.82
C MET A 15 9.55 9.09 -0.63
N ALA A 16 9.03 9.73 0.43
CA ALA A 16 7.59 9.81 0.67
C ALA A 16 6.86 10.55 -0.47
N TRP A 17 7.45 11.63 -0.99
CA TRP A 17 6.94 12.31 -2.18
C TRP A 17 6.92 11.40 -3.41
N ALA A 18 8.02 10.68 -3.67
CA ALA A 18 8.13 9.79 -4.82
C ALA A 18 7.15 8.61 -4.75
N ILE A 19 6.91 8.07 -3.54
CA ILE A 19 5.88 7.06 -3.29
C ILE A 19 4.49 7.62 -3.62
N GLY A 20 4.14 8.79 -3.07
CA GLY A 20 2.84 9.41 -3.31
C GLY A 20 2.59 9.70 -4.80
N ALA A 21 3.60 10.12 -5.55
CA ALA A 21 3.49 10.36 -6.98
C ALA A 21 3.10 9.09 -7.77
N GLN A 22 3.64 7.92 -7.38
CA GLN A 22 3.33 6.64 -8.02
C GLN A 22 1.98 6.08 -7.55
N ASP A 23 1.72 6.10 -6.24
CA ASP A 23 0.59 5.39 -5.65
C ASP A 23 -0.76 6.07 -5.92
N VAL A 24 -0.79 7.42 -6.01
CA VAL A 24 -2.01 8.15 -6.42
C VAL A 24 -2.48 7.71 -7.80
N SER A 25 -1.55 7.47 -8.74
CA SER A 25 -1.89 7.00 -10.09
C SER A 25 -2.46 5.57 -10.06
N ASN A 26 -1.92 4.70 -9.19
CA ASN A 26 -2.36 3.32 -9.02
C ASN A 26 -3.78 3.25 -8.43
N ALA A 27 -4.10 4.11 -7.46
CA ALA A 27 -5.38 4.10 -6.77
C ALA A 27 -6.51 4.81 -7.54
N LEU A 28 -6.20 5.96 -8.16
CA LEU A 28 -7.21 6.86 -8.72
C LEU A 28 -7.15 7.00 -10.25
N GLY A 29 -6.24 6.29 -10.92
CA GLY A 29 -6.09 6.32 -12.37
C GLY A 29 -7.36 5.89 -13.12
N THR A 30 -8.09 4.90 -12.60
CA THR A 30 -9.36 4.45 -13.19
C THR A 30 -10.48 5.49 -13.03
N ALA A 31 -10.55 6.16 -11.88
CA ALA A 31 -11.54 7.20 -11.60
C ALA A 31 -11.29 8.46 -12.45
N VAL A 32 -10.03 8.85 -12.63
CA VAL A 32 -9.65 9.94 -13.55
C VAL A 32 -9.88 9.54 -15.01
N GLY A 33 -9.47 8.32 -15.39
CA GLY A 33 -9.59 7.81 -16.77
C GLY A 33 -11.04 7.66 -17.24
N SER A 34 -11.96 7.31 -16.33
CA SER A 34 -13.41 7.27 -16.57
C SER A 34 -14.09 8.65 -16.51
N LYS A 35 -13.35 9.72 -16.21
CA LYS A 35 -13.85 11.09 -16.00
C LYS A 35 -14.82 11.23 -14.83
N ALA A 36 -14.81 10.29 -13.88
CA ALA A 36 -15.61 10.37 -12.66
C ALA A 36 -15.07 11.45 -11.69
N VAL A 37 -13.75 11.67 -11.69
CA VAL A 37 -13.08 12.71 -10.91
C VAL A 37 -12.02 13.42 -11.76
N THR A 38 -11.74 14.68 -11.44
CA THR A 38 -10.63 15.43 -12.05
C THR A 38 -9.29 15.04 -11.43
N VAL A 39 -8.19 15.35 -12.12
CA VAL A 39 -6.82 15.12 -11.61
C VAL A 39 -6.61 15.84 -10.27
N GLN A 40 -7.09 17.08 -10.14
CA GLN A 40 -6.95 17.86 -8.90
C GLN A 40 -7.70 17.19 -7.74
N GLN A 41 -8.93 16.73 -7.98
CA GLN A 41 -9.69 15.99 -6.97
C GLN A 41 -9.00 14.69 -6.58
N ALA A 42 -8.45 13.96 -7.56
CA ALA A 42 -7.73 12.72 -7.29
C ALA A 42 -6.50 12.95 -6.41
N ILE A 43 -5.72 13.99 -6.67
CA ILE A 43 -4.57 14.35 -5.83
C ILE A 43 -5.00 14.68 -4.39
N MET A 44 -6.07 15.45 -4.21
CA MET A 44 -6.56 15.82 -2.87
C MET A 44 -7.09 14.61 -2.10
N ILE A 45 -7.86 13.73 -2.76
CA ILE A 45 -8.36 12.48 -2.16
C ILE A 45 -7.17 11.59 -1.78
N GLY A 46 -6.24 11.40 -2.71
CA GLY A 46 -5.03 10.61 -2.48
C GLY A 46 -4.22 11.13 -1.30
N ALA A 47 -3.96 12.44 -1.24
CA ALA A 47 -3.20 13.05 -0.14
C ALA A 47 -3.82 12.77 1.24
N VAL A 48 -5.14 12.91 1.38
CA VAL A 48 -5.84 12.67 2.65
C VAL A 48 -5.87 11.17 2.99
N CYS A 49 -6.24 10.33 2.03
CA CYS A 49 -6.38 8.89 2.25
C CYS A 49 -5.05 8.19 2.49
N GLU A 50 -4.00 8.53 1.73
CA GLU A 50 -2.65 7.96 1.90
C GLU A 50 -2.04 8.41 3.23
N PHE A 51 -2.21 9.68 3.62
CA PHE A 51 -1.76 10.16 4.92
C PHE A 51 -2.47 9.45 6.07
N ALA A 52 -3.80 9.30 6.00
CA ALA A 52 -4.57 8.55 6.99
C ALA A 52 -4.14 7.07 7.06
N GLY A 53 -3.93 6.44 5.91
CA GLY A 53 -3.44 5.05 5.81
C GLY A 53 -2.05 4.88 6.42
N ALA A 54 -1.14 5.83 6.19
CA ALA A 54 0.21 5.82 6.76
C ALA A 54 0.19 5.88 8.30
N LEU A 55 -0.76 6.59 8.92
CA LEU A 55 -0.92 6.64 10.38
C LEU A 55 -1.41 5.31 10.98
N VAL A 56 -2.19 4.54 10.22
CA VAL A 56 -2.73 3.23 10.64
C VAL A 56 -1.87 2.07 10.11
N GLY A 57 -0.76 2.36 9.44
CA GLY A 57 0.20 1.39 8.92
C GLY A 57 1.45 1.24 9.79
N GLY A 58 2.52 0.68 9.20
CA GLY A 58 3.86 0.63 9.79
C GLY A 58 4.55 -0.75 9.74
N ASP A 59 3.77 -1.83 9.66
CA ASP A 59 4.31 -3.20 9.67
C ASP A 59 5.25 -3.50 8.50
N VAL A 60 4.95 -2.92 7.33
CA VAL A 60 5.80 -3.05 6.13
C VAL A 60 7.16 -2.38 6.35
N ALA A 61 7.18 -1.18 6.94
CA ALA A 61 8.42 -0.48 7.27
C ALA A 61 9.25 -1.26 8.29
N GLN A 62 8.62 -1.92 9.27
CA GLN A 62 9.30 -2.82 10.21
C GLN A 62 9.88 -4.06 9.50
N THR A 63 9.12 -4.65 8.58
CA THR A 63 9.55 -5.81 7.80
C THR A 63 10.78 -5.47 6.95
N ILE A 64 10.79 -4.31 6.32
CA ILE A 64 11.93 -3.84 5.52
C ILE A 64 13.14 -3.54 6.40
N SER A 65 12.96 -2.76 7.46
CA SER A 65 14.08 -2.30 8.30
C SER A 65 14.71 -3.41 9.13
N LYS A 66 13.91 -4.29 9.74
CA LYS A 66 14.40 -5.32 10.69
C LYS A 66 14.17 -6.75 10.23
N GLY A 67 13.22 -6.98 9.32
CA GLY A 67 12.89 -8.32 8.84
C GLY A 67 13.86 -8.82 7.78
N ILE A 68 14.27 -7.96 6.84
CA ILE A 68 15.13 -8.32 5.71
C ILE A 68 16.62 -8.23 6.06
N LEU A 69 17.02 -7.22 6.84
CA LEU A 69 18.40 -7.02 7.27
C LEU A 69 18.46 -7.01 8.81
N ASP A 70 19.23 -7.92 9.41
CA ASP A 70 19.39 -8.01 10.86
C ASP A 70 20.42 -6.97 11.38
N PRO A 71 20.00 -5.96 12.17
CA PRO A 71 20.90 -4.93 12.68
C PRO A 71 22.00 -5.46 13.60
N LYS A 72 21.85 -6.66 14.19
CA LYS A 72 22.87 -7.24 15.07
C LYS A 72 24.04 -7.81 14.28
N LEU A 73 23.80 -8.19 13.03
CA LEU A 73 24.78 -8.86 12.17
C LEU A 73 25.49 -7.90 11.22
N THR A 74 25.09 -6.62 11.21
CA THR A 74 25.75 -5.55 10.44
C THR A 74 27.01 -4.97 11.10
N GLY A 75 27.40 -5.47 12.28
CA GLY A 75 28.64 -5.11 12.98
C GLY A 75 28.53 -3.88 13.89
N SER A 76 27.87 -2.81 13.44
CA SER A 76 27.57 -1.65 14.30
C SER A 76 26.26 -0.95 13.91
N LEU A 77 25.69 -0.20 14.86
CA LEU A 77 24.49 0.62 14.60
C LEU A 77 24.79 1.76 13.61
N GLU A 78 26.03 2.24 13.57
CA GLU A 78 26.45 3.27 12.63
C GLU A 78 26.42 2.75 11.19
N ILE A 79 27.00 1.56 10.93
CA ILE A 79 26.96 0.92 9.61
C ILE A 79 25.52 0.64 9.19
N TYR A 80 24.70 0.11 10.11
CA TYR A 80 23.27 -0.12 9.83
C TYR A 80 22.56 1.17 9.42
N SER A 81 22.77 2.27 10.13
CA SER A 81 22.14 3.57 9.82
C SER A 81 22.57 4.12 8.46
N GLN A 82 23.84 3.92 8.08
CA GLN A 82 24.36 4.29 6.77
C GLN A 82 23.77 3.43 5.66
N ILE A 83 23.62 2.11 5.89
CA ILE A 83 22.95 1.19 4.95
C ILE A 83 21.50 1.64 4.71
N MET A 84 20.75 1.97 5.76
CA MET A 84 19.38 2.45 5.64
C MET A 84 19.29 3.78 4.88
N PHE A 85 20.20 4.71 5.17
CA PHE A 85 20.28 5.97 4.43
C PHE A 85 20.53 5.74 2.93
N CYS A 86 21.55 4.95 2.58
CA CYS A 86 21.89 4.63 1.20
C CYS A 86 20.76 3.87 0.49
N THR A 87 20.07 2.98 1.20
CA THR A 87 18.89 2.26 0.70
C THR A 87 17.78 3.23 0.31
N LEU A 88 17.43 4.17 1.20
CA LEU A 88 16.43 5.20 0.92
C LEU A 88 16.85 6.11 -0.23
N ALA A 89 18.12 6.54 -0.25
CA ALA A 89 18.64 7.42 -1.29
C ALA A 89 18.63 6.74 -2.67
N GLY A 90 19.10 5.49 -2.75
CA GLY A 90 19.12 4.72 -4.00
C GLY A 90 17.72 4.46 -4.53
N ALA A 91 16.79 4.05 -3.65
CA ALA A 91 15.38 3.86 -4.02
C ALA A 91 14.72 5.17 -4.47
N PHE A 92 14.96 6.27 -3.75
CA PHE A 92 14.44 7.59 -4.11
C PHE A 92 14.93 8.05 -5.48
N ILE A 93 16.24 7.95 -5.76
CA ILE A 93 16.81 8.35 -7.06
C ILE A 93 16.14 7.58 -8.19
N TRP A 94 16.00 6.25 -8.04
CA TRP A 94 15.35 5.43 -9.04
C TRP A 94 13.89 5.81 -9.24
N LEU A 95 13.13 6.01 -8.16
CA LEU A 95 11.73 6.41 -8.25
C LEU A 95 11.57 7.80 -8.86
N ALA A 96 12.42 8.77 -8.52
CA ALA A 96 12.40 10.10 -9.11
C ALA A 96 12.64 10.04 -10.63
N ILE A 97 13.59 9.22 -11.08
CA ILE A 97 13.83 8.96 -12.50
C ILE A 97 12.58 8.33 -13.14
N ALA A 98 12.02 7.28 -12.53
CA ALA A 98 10.86 6.59 -13.08
C ALA A 98 9.64 7.53 -13.19
N THR A 99 9.38 8.35 -12.16
CA THR A 99 8.33 9.36 -12.17
C THR A 99 8.56 10.42 -13.25
N ALA A 100 9.80 10.88 -13.45
CA ALA A 100 10.13 11.83 -14.51
C ALA A 100 9.84 11.29 -15.92
N TYR A 101 9.98 9.97 -16.12
CA TYR A 101 9.62 9.28 -17.36
C TYR A 101 8.19 8.73 -17.37
N ALA A 102 7.35 9.05 -16.37
CA ALA A 102 5.99 8.53 -16.21
C ALA A 102 5.90 6.99 -16.25
N LEU A 103 6.93 6.30 -15.74
CA LEU A 103 6.98 4.85 -15.68
C LEU A 103 6.27 4.34 -14.43
N PRO A 104 5.25 3.46 -14.56
CA PRO A 104 4.63 2.81 -13.41
C PRO A 104 5.61 1.73 -12.88
N VAL A 105 6.27 2.04 -11.77
CA VAL A 105 7.23 1.14 -11.12
C VAL A 105 6.83 0.87 -9.68
N SER A 106 7.28 -0.27 -9.15
CA SER A 106 6.99 -0.65 -7.77
C SER A 106 7.99 -0.03 -6.78
N THR A 107 7.47 0.73 -5.83
CA THR A 107 8.21 1.35 -4.73
C THR A 107 8.83 0.31 -3.80
N SER A 108 8.07 -0.72 -3.42
CA SER A 108 8.54 -1.83 -2.58
C SER A 108 9.70 -2.61 -3.20
N HIS A 109 9.63 -2.95 -4.50
CA HIS A 109 10.73 -3.62 -5.19
C HIS A 109 11.99 -2.75 -5.24
N SER A 110 11.81 -1.44 -5.49
CA SER A 110 12.90 -0.49 -5.57
C SER A 110 13.67 -0.38 -4.25
N LEU A 111 12.92 -0.27 -3.15
CA LEU A 111 13.51 -0.14 -1.80
C LEU A 111 14.17 -1.45 -1.36
N ILE A 112 13.49 -2.59 -1.53
CA ILE A 112 14.03 -3.90 -1.15
C ILE A 112 15.22 -4.29 -2.03
N GLY A 113 15.16 -3.99 -3.33
CA GLY A 113 16.29 -4.21 -4.24
C GLY A 113 17.52 -3.40 -3.86
N SER A 114 17.33 -2.13 -3.49
CA SER A 114 18.43 -1.29 -2.99
C SER A 114 19.02 -1.84 -1.68
N LEU A 115 18.17 -2.27 -0.73
CA LEU A 115 18.58 -2.87 0.54
C LEU A 115 19.38 -4.16 0.34
N VAL A 116 18.85 -5.07 -0.48
CA VAL A 116 19.49 -6.37 -0.75
C VAL A 116 20.80 -6.18 -1.50
N GLY A 117 20.83 -5.30 -2.51
CA GLY A 117 22.06 -5.00 -3.25
C GLY A 117 23.17 -4.49 -2.34
N LEU A 118 22.86 -3.56 -1.44
CA LEU A 118 23.84 -3.04 -0.48
C LEU A 118 24.22 -4.07 0.59
N GLY A 119 23.24 -4.82 1.10
CA GLY A 119 23.45 -5.89 2.06
C GLY A 119 24.36 -7.01 1.54
N LEU A 120 24.20 -7.40 0.27
CA LEU A 120 25.05 -8.42 -0.37
C LEU A 120 26.51 -7.98 -0.49
N VAL A 121 26.78 -6.68 -0.62
CA VAL A 121 28.15 -6.15 -0.74
C VAL A 121 28.80 -5.95 0.62
N LEU A 122 28.08 -5.40 1.60
CA LEU A 122 28.66 -4.98 2.87
C LEU A 122 28.52 -6.01 3.98
N CYS A 123 27.41 -6.76 4.03
CA CYS A 123 27.10 -7.66 5.12
C CYS A 123 26.16 -8.80 4.68
N PRO A 124 26.60 -9.71 3.79
CA PRO A 124 25.75 -10.79 3.28
C PRO A 124 25.14 -11.66 4.40
N GLN A 125 25.90 -11.88 5.47
CA GLN A 125 25.48 -12.64 6.65
C GLN A 125 24.31 -12.00 7.42
N ALA A 126 24.09 -10.68 7.26
CA ALA A 126 22.99 -9.97 7.91
C ALA A 126 21.68 -10.07 7.13
N LEU A 127 21.69 -10.60 5.90
CA LEU A 127 20.49 -10.76 5.09
C LEU A 127 19.69 -11.99 5.52
N ASN A 128 18.42 -11.76 5.85
CA ASN A 128 17.50 -12.83 6.16
C ASN A 128 16.87 -13.39 4.88
N VAL A 129 17.51 -14.41 4.30
CA VAL A 129 17.05 -15.07 3.07
C VAL A 129 15.65 -15.68 3.22
N SER A 130 15.28 -16.16 4.42
CA SER A 130 13.95 -16.71 4.68
C SER A 130 12.87 -15.62 4.69
N ALA A 131 13.14 -14.46 5.26
CA ALA A 131 12.22 -13.32 5.20
C ALA A 131 12.11 -12.80 3.76
N LEU A 132 13.24 -12.66 3.07
CA LEU A 132 13.28 -12.20 1.68
C LEU A 132 12.50 -13.14 0.74
N SER A 133 12.61 -14.46 0.90
CA SER A 133 11.87 -15.41 0.06
C SER A 133 10.35 -15.34 0.27
N LYS A 134 9.89 -15.09 1.50
CA LYS A 134 8.46 -14.85 1.80
C LYS A 134 7.95 -13.58 1.11
N VAL A 135 8.76 -12.53 1.09
CA VAL A 135 8.43 -11.27 0.40
C VAL A 135 8.37 -11.49 -1.12
N ILE A 136 9.36 -12.16 -1.70
CA ILE A 136 9.36 -12.48 -3.14
C ILE A 136 8.14 -13.32 -3.51
N LEU A 137 7.79 -14.30 -2.68
CA LEU A 137 6.61 -15.12 -2.90
C LEU A 137 5.32 -14.29 -2.85
N SER A 138 5.23 -13.30 -1.94
CA SER A 138 4.06 -12.42 -1.86
C SER A 138 3.90 -11.54 -3.10
N TRP A 139 4.99 -11.15 -3.77
CA TRP A 139 4.95 -10.38 -5.02
C TRP A 139 4.31 -11.14 -6.19
N VAL A 140 4.37 -12.48 -6.16
CA VAL A 140 3.73 -13.33 -7.18
C VAL A 140 2.28 -13.65 -6.78
N ILE A 141 2.06 -13.96 -5.51
CA ILE A 141 0.73 -14.35 -5.01
C ILE A 141 -0.24 -13.17 -5.05
N SER A 142 0.20 -11.96 -4.71
CA SER A 142 -0.71 -10.81 -4.56
C SER A 142 -1.37 -10.38 -5.88
N PRO A 143 -0.65 -10.25 -7.02
CA PRO A 143 -1.29 -10.01 -8.31
C PRO A 143 -2.23 -11.12 -8.76
N ALA A 144 -1.86 -12.39 -8.53
CA ALA A 144 -2.71 -13.54 -8.87
C ALA A 144 -4.02 -13.52 -8.06
N ALA A 145 -3.93 -13.29 -6.75
CA ALA A 145 -5.09 -13.13 -5.89
C ALA A 145 -5.96 -11.94 -6.33
N GLY A 146 -5.33 -10.80 -6.65
CA GLY A 146 -6.02 -9.62 -7.19
C GLY A 146 -6.77 -9.91 -8.49
N ALA A 147 -6.15 -10.64 -9.42
CA ALA A 147 -6.78 -11.04 -10.68
C ALA A 147 -8.00 -11.95 -10.45
N ILE A 148 -7.90 -12.93 -9.55
CA ILE A 148 -8.99 -13.84 -9.19
C ILE A 148 -10.16 -13.05 -8.56
N ILE A 149 -9.88 -12.17 -7.59
CA ILE A 149 -10.90 -11.35 -6.93
C ILE A 149 -11.57 -10.43 -7.96
N SER A 150 -10.76 -9.76 -8.80
CA SER A 150 -11.26 -8.88 -9.87
C SER A 150 -12.17 -9.63 -10.84
N PHE A 151 -11.81 -10.86 -11.22
CA PHE A 151 -12.64 -11.71 -12.08
C PHE A 151 -14.01 -11.97 -11.46
N PHE A 152 -14.06 -12.35 -10.18
CA PHE A 152 -15.33 -12.61 -9.50
C PHE A 152 -16.18 -11.34 -9.31
N VAL A 153 -15.56 -10.22 -8.94
CA VAL A 153 -16.26 -8.93 -8.83
C VAL A 153 -16.87 -8.55 -10.18
N PHE A 154 -16.10 -8.63 -11.26
CA PHE A 154 -16.61 -8.33 -12.60
C PHE A 154 -17.69 -9.31 -13.05
N TYR A 155 -17.54 -10.61 -12.76
CA TYR A 155 -18.56 -11.63 -13.05
C TYR A 155 -19.89 -11.30 -12.37
N ILE A 156 -19.84 -10.89 -11.09
CA ILE A 156 -21.02 -10.47 -10.32
C ILE A 156 -21.66 -9.23 -10.96
N ILE A 157 -20.87 -8.19 -11.25
CA ILE A 157 -21.37 -6.96 -11.90
C ILE A 157 -22.03 -7.30 -13.25
N ASN A 158 -21.37 -8.09 -14.09
CA ASN A 158 -21.89 -8.47 -15.40
C ASN A 158 -23.20 -9.26 -15.30
N LYS A 159 -23.25 -10.25 -14.41
CA LYS A 159 -24.42 -11.14 -14.26
C LYS A 159 -25.62 -10.43 -13.63
N PHE A 160 -25.40 -9.66 -12.57
CA PHE A 160 -26.49 -9.12 -11.75
C PHE A 160 -26.87 -7.68 -12.07
N ILE A 161 -25.94 -6.88 -12.62
CA ILE A 161 -26.20 -5.48 -13.02
C ILE A 161 -26.37 -5.39 -14.53
N LEU A 162 -25.32 -5.70 -15.32
CA LEU A 162 -25.31 -5.37 -16.76
C LEU A 162 -26.32 -6.17 -17.58
N LYS A 163 -26.57 -7.43 -17.22
CA LYS A 163 -27.57 -8.30 -17.89
C LYS A 163 -28.99 -8.19 -17.30
N ASN A 164 -29.22 -7.30 -16.34
CA ASN A 164 -30.51 -7.13 -15.71
C ASN A 164 -31.43 -6.27 -16.57
N ALA A 165 -32.75 -6.55 -16.56
CA ALA A 165 -33.75 -5.74 -17.25
C ALA A 165 -33.82 -4.28 -16.71
N ARG A 166 -33.41 -4.06 -15.46
CA ARG A 166 -33.34 -2.72 -14.83
C ARG A 166 -31.96 -2.50 -14.19
N PRO A 167 -30.91 -2.19 -14.98
CA PRO A 167 -29.53 -2.18 -14.51
C PRO A 167 -29.26 -1.12 -13.43
N LEU A 168 -29.89 0.05 -13.52
CA LEU A 168 -29.73 1.12 -12.52
C LEU A 168 -30.20 0.67 -11.13
N ARG A 169 -31.39 0.06 -11.04
CA ARG A 169 -31.93 -0.42 -9.76
C ARG A 169 -31.14 -1.59 -9.21
N ALA A 170 -30.65 -2.47 -10.10
CA ALA A 170 -29.77 -3.55 -9.71
C ALA A 170 -28.42 -3.03 -9.15
N ALA A 171 -27.86 -1.98 -9.75
CA ALA A 171 -26.66 -1.32 -9.25
C ALA A 171 -26.89 -0.70 -7.87
N GLN A 172 -27.98 0.06 -7.69
CA GLN A 172 -28.34 0.67 -6.39
C GLN A 172 -28.47 -0.37 -5.28
N ASN A 173 -29.01 -1.55 -5.59
CA ASN A 173 -29.12 -2.64 -4.61
C ASN A 173 -27.76 -3.30 -4.30
N LEU A 174 -26.85 -3.38 -5.28
CA LEU A 174 -25.60 -4.14 -5.14
C LEU A 174 -24.42 -3.31 -4.64
N ILE A 175 -24.38 -2.00 -4.95
CA ILE A 175 -23.37 -1.05 -4.51
C ILE A 175 -23.16 -1.06 -2.98
N PRO A 176 -24.21 -1.04 -2.13
CA PRO A 176 -24.05 -1.08 -0.68
C PRO A 176 -23.21 -2.26 -0.18
N TYR A 177 -23.32 -3.43 -0.81
CA TYR A 177 -22.55 -4.61 -0.44
C TYR A 177 -21.07 -4.49 -0.81
N PHE A 178 -20.75 -3.89 -1.97
CA PHE A 178 -19.35 -3.62 -2.35
C PHE A 178 -18.69 -2.61 -1.40
N PHE A 179 -19.41 -1.55 -1.03
CA PHE A 179 -18.94 -0.56 -0.06
C PHE A 179 -18.79 -1.15 1.34
N GLY A 180 -19.79 -1.91 1.81
CA GLY A 180 -19.74 -2.61 3.09
C GLY A 180 -18.58 -3.60 3.16
N PHE A 181 -18.36 -4.37 2.10
CA PHE A 181 -17.19 -5.26 1.99
C PHE A 181 -15.88 -4.48 2.12
N THR A 182 -15.72 -3.40 1.35
CA THR A 182 -14.50 -2.56 1.38
C THR A 182 -14.22 -1.98 2.77
N LEU A 183 -15.24 -1.41 3.42
CA LEU A 183 -15.13 -0.86 4.78
C LEU A 183 -14.83 -1.93 5.83
N SER A 184 -15.42 -3.12 5.68
CA SER A 184 -15.14 -4.24 6.56
C SER A 184 -13.69 -4.71 6.44
N VAL A 185 -13.12 -4.73 5.23
CA VAL A 185 -11.71 -5.09 4.99
C VAL A 185 -10.77 -4.06 5.61
N LEU A 186 -11.04 -2.76 5.44
CA LEU A 186 -10.26 -1.68 6.07
C LEU A 186 -10.30 -1.76 7.61
N THR A 187 -11.47 -2.04 8.16
CA THR A 187 -11.66 -2.22 9.61
C THR A 187 -10.94 -3.49 10.10
N ALA A 188 -11.03 -4.59 9.35
CA ALA A 188 -10.34 -5.83 9.66
C ALA A 188 -8.83 -5.64 9.70
N PHE A 189 -8.27 -4.93 8.71
CA PHE A 189 -6.85 -4.55 8.72
C PHE A 189 -6.49 -3.79 10.00
N SER A 190 -7.25 -2.76 10.36
CA SER A 190 -7.02 -1.98 11.59
C SER A 190 -7.10 -2.83 12.87
N THR A 191 -7.95 -3.86 12.89
CA THR A 191 -8.09 -4.77 14.05
C THR A 191 -6.97 -5.81 14.18
N LEU A 192 -6.43 -6.28 13.05
CA LEU A 192 -5.48 -7.41 13.02
C LEU A 192 -4.02 -6.97 12.85
N ALA A 193 -3.78 -5.95 12.04
CA ALA A 193 -2.46 -5.47 11.64
C ALA A 193 -2.24 -3.98 11.94
N GLY A 194 -3.28 -3.24 12.37
CA GLY A 194 -3.14 -1.84 12.76
C GLY A 194 -2.28 -1.64 14.02
N PRO A 195 -1.74 -0.42 14.22
CA PRO A 195 -1.04 0.00 15.43
C PRO A 195 -1.87 -0.30 16.66
N VAL A 196 -1.21 -0.73 17.75
CA VAL A 196 -1.89 -1.15 18.99
C VAL A 196 -2.84 -0.07 19.51
N ASP A 197 -2.46 1.20 19.38
CA ASP A 197 -3.26 2.35 19.82
C ASP A 197 -4.56 2.56 18.99
N PHE A 198 -4.60 2.06 17.75
CA PHE A 198 -5.73 2.18 16.84
C PHE A 198 -6.47 0.85 16.61
N ARG A 199 -6.14 -0.21 17.38
CA ARG A 199 -6.80 -1.52 17.23
C ARG A 199 -8.24 -1.48 17.68
N LEU A 200 -9.14 -1.57 16.70
CA LEU A 200 -10.57 -1.72 16.95
C LEU A 200 -10.91 -3.14 17.41
N SER A 201 -12.03 -3.30 18.12
CA SER A 201 -12.56 -4.62 18.48
C SER A 201 -13.02 -5.37 17.23
N ARG A 202 -12.88 -6.70 17.22
CA ARG A 202 -13.30 -7.56 16.09
C ARG A 202 -14.77 -7.39 15.72
N SER A 203 -15.62 -7.02 16.67
CA SER A 203 -17.04 -6.74 16.43
C SER A 203 -17.27 -5.53 15.52
N PHE A 204 -16.31 -4.59 15.44
CA PHE A 204 -16.39 -3.43 14.53
C PHE A 204 -16.31 -3.84 13.05
N VAL A 205 -15.68 -4.96 12.70
CA VAL A 205 -15.62 -5.46 11.32
C VAL A 205 -17.02 -5.80 10.82
N VAL A 206 -17.78 -6.54 11.63
CA VAL A 206 -19.14 -6.96 11.31
C VAL A 206 -20.08 -5.75 11.36
N PHE A 207 -19.90 -4.87 12.36
CA PHE A 207 -20.70 -3.65 12.49
C PHE A 207 -20.56 -2.71 11.29
N THR A 208 -19.32 -2.43 10.85
CA THR A 208 -19.07 -1.55 9.70
C THR A 208 -19.65 -2.11 8.40
N PHE A 209 -19.57 -3.43 8.19
CA PHE A 209 -20.23 -4.09 7.06
C PHE A 209 -21.74 -3.83 7.03
N PHE A 210 -22.44 -4.18 8.12
CA PHE A 210 -23.90 -4.04 8.17
C PHE A 210 -24.37 -2.59 8.18
N SER A 211 -23.64 -1.70 8.89
CA SER A 211 -23.95 -0.28 8.94
C SER A 211 -23.81 0.38 7.57
N ALA A 212 -22.76 0.04 6.81
CA ALA A 212 -22.56 0.58 5.46
C ALA A 212 -23.63 0.09 4.49
N CYS A 213 -23.96 -1.20 4.54
CA CYS A 213 -25.04 -1.78 3.73
C CYS A 213 -26.38 -1.10 4.01
N PHE A 214 -26.73 -0.90 5.29
CA PHE A 214 -27.99 -0.31 5.71
C PHE A 214 -28.11 1.19 5.36
N TYR A 215 -27.06 1.96 5.62
CA TYR A 215 -27.06 3.41 5.37
C TYR A 215 -27.15 3.72 3.87
N LEU A 216 -26.46 2.96 3.03
CA LEU A 216 -26.51 3.16 1.58
C LEU A 216 -27.80 2.61 0.97
N SER A 217 -28.41 1.55 1.52
CA SER A 217 -29.70 1.06 1.03
C SER A 217 -30.89 1.96 1.36
N SER A 218 -30.74 2.87 2.34
CA SER A 218 -31.80 3.80 2.77
C SER A 218 -31.71 5.18 2.13
N GLY A 219 -30.62 5.49 1.42
CA GLY A 219 -30.38 6.77 0.75
C GLY A 219 -30.63 6.80 -0.76
N PHE A 220 -31.08 5.69 -1.37
CA PHE A 220 -31.37 5.56 -2.80
C PHE A 220 -32.84 5.22 -3.08
#